data_AF-A0A6A0HR19-F1
#
_entry.id   AF-A0A6A0HR19-F1
#
_cell.length_a   1.000
_cell.length_b   1.000
_cell.length_c   1.000
_cell.angle_alpha   90.00
_cell.angle_beta   90.00
_cell.angle_gamma   90.00
#
_symmetry.space_group_name_H-M   'P 1'
#
loop_
_entity.id
_entity.type
_entity.pdbx_description
1 polymer ?
#
loop_
_entity_poly.entity_id
_entity_poly.type
_entity_poly.pdbx_seq_one_letter_code
_entity_poly.pdbx_strand_id
1 'polypeptide(L)'
;MVSVNVKIFSLLTACVVIALQGCSKILEPEEANSFGLKKVELQLTSEDFGTLNSNVFARLQVPGDLKLEGKRWNVKVRYSGQTSINNTKKSVTFEFPENQRYRDHRYYGLSAQFGDPTGLNPIVGFYAFAQAGLATPNVEPAAFYVNGEYWGLYFLIEPIDEDFFARRGQRLGSFYEATRAHAYLSFAGGYDVRLGFENKGEREGYFGDLEEMIRVLNESSPEEMPARLQPLLDVENCLRYLAVSVLFHNSDGYLNNYRLHKNNPEDPFQIIPWDLDHLLEIHPTRSTIFGEKKFSENLLKARVHRQRYRDILLELMDETLRVERLDEILDETTAQIAAALAQDRFRGGDAFAYAAQRKERIRQWYAKIREDLVLLG
;
A
#
# COMPACT_ATOMS: atom_id res chain seq x y z
N MET A 1 65.53 -20.07 84.06
CA MET A 1 65.51 -19.62 82.65
C MET A 1 64.97 -20.77 81.82
N VAL A 2 63.70 -20.69 81.40
CA VAL A 2 63.28 -20.58 79.97
C VAL A 2 63.56 -21.90 79.22
N SER A 3 62.64 -22.65 78.62
CA SER A 3 61.24 -22.46 78.23
C SER A 3 60.64 -23.81 77.82
N VAL A 4 59.36 -23.99 78.11
CA VAL A 4 58.45 -24.89 77.39
C VAL A 4 58.32 -24.41 75.94
N ASN A 5 58.26 -25.30 74.94
CA ASN A 5 57.32 -25.07 73.85
C ASN A 5 56.78 -26.32 73.16
N VAL A 6 55.47 -26.21 72.94
CA VAL A 6 54.45 -27.17 72.55
C VAL A 6 54.49 -27.51 71.06
N LYS A 7 54.12 -28.75 70.74
CA LYS A 7 53.85 -29.29 69.39
C LYS A 7 52.69 -28.57 68.70
N ILE A 8 52.79 -28.31 67.39
CA ILE A 8 51.60 -28.20 66.52
C ILE A 8 51.85 -28.95 65.21
N PHE A 9 51.00 -29.94 64.97
CA PHE A 9 50.82 -30.68 63.72
C PHE A 9 50.21 -29.75 62.66
N SER A 10 50.80 -29.67 61.47
CA SER A 10 50.20 -29.02 60.31
C SER A 10 49.47 -30.06 59.44
N LEU A 11 48.14 -29.98 59.42
CA LEU A 11 47.29 -30.66 58.42
C LEU A 11 47.48 -29.98 57.05
N LEU A 12 47.75 -30.79 56.01
CA LEU A 12 47.60 -30.38 54.62
C LEU A 12 46.10 -30.29 54.27
N THR A 13 45.63 -29.08 53.98
CA THR A 13 44.34 -28.85 53.32
C THR A 13 44.62 -28.58 51.84
N ALA A 14 44.41 -29.59 50.98
CA ALA A 14 44.44 -29.41 49.54
C ALA A 14 43.16 -28.70 49.08
N CYS A 15 43.27 -27.42 48.70
CA CYS A 15 42.20 -26.70 48.02
C CYS A 15 42.11 -27.19 46.57
N VAL A 16 41.00 -27.84 46.22
CA VAL A 16 40.62 -28.12 44.83
C VAL A 16 40.17 -26.80 44.21
N VAL A 17 40.96 -26.26 43.28
CA VAL A 17 40.55 -25.16 42.42
C VAL A 17 39.69 -25.74 41.30
N ILE A 18 38.37 -25.58 41.41
CA ILE A 18 37.46 -25.84 40.29
C ILE A 18 37.62 -24.67 39.32
N ALA A 19 38.35 -24.89 38.23
CA ALA A 19 38.37 -23.97 37.10
C ALA A 19 37.01 -24.04 36.39
N LEU A 20 36.13 -23.07 36.66
CA LEU A 20 34.94 -22.83 35.86
C LEU A 20 35.37 -22.31 34.49
N GLN A 21 35.57 -23.22 33.53
CA GLN A 21 35.55 -22.86 32.11
C GLN A 21 34.11 -22.60 31.68
N GLY A 22 33.59 -21.44 32.09
CA GLY A 22 32.38 -20.86 31.52
C GLY A 22 32.70 -20.36 30.12
N CYS A 23 32.64 -21.24 29.13
CA CYS A 23 32.62 -20.84 27.73
C CYS A 23 31.24 -20.23 27.45
N SER A 24 31.03 -18.97 27.83
CA SER A 24 29.94 -18.18 27.29
C SER A 24 30.27 -17.94 25.82
N LYS A 25 29.87 -18.87 24.95
CA LYS A 25 29.55 -18.48 23.58
C LYS A 25 28.51 -17.38 23.73
N ILE A 26 28.94 -16.14 23.50
CA ILE A 26 28.03 -15.07 23.14
C ILE A 26 27.34 -15.64 21.91
N LEU A 27 26.11 -16.15 22.09
CA LEU A 27 25.24 -16.46 20.97
C LEU A 27 25.12 -15.13 20.24
N GLU A 28 25.79 -15.02 19.09
CA GLU A 28 25.44 -13.98 18.14
C GLU A 28 23.91 -14.06 17.99
N PRO A 29 23.18 -12.94 18.13
CA PRO A 29 21.73 -12.96 18.05
C PRO A 29 21.37 -13.68 16.75
N GLU A 30 20.59 -14.76 16.89
CA GLU A 30 20.18 -15.61 15.78
C GLU A 30 19.69 -14.68 14.65
N GLU A 31 20.33 -14.76 13.49
CA GLU A 31 20.12 -13.79 12.43
C GLU A 31 18.63 -13.78 12.08
N ALA A 32 17.94 -12.67 12.36
CA ALA A 32 16.49 -12.64 12.27
C ALA A 32 16.02 -13.06 10.86
N ASN A 33 15.16 -14.07 10.80
CA ASN A 33 14.75 -14.75 9.56
C ASN A 33 14.01 -13.81 8.61
N SER A 34 14.48 -13.64 7.37
CA SER A 34 13.77 -12.79 6.39
C SER A 34 12.63 -13.52 5.67
N PHE A 35 12.52 -14.84 5.80
CA PHE A 35 11.61 -15.69 5.05
C PHE A 35 11.77 -15.59 3.52
N GLY A 36 12.95 -15.18 3.05
CA GLY A 36 13.19 -14.90 1.63
C GLY A 36 12.61 -13.55 1.16
N LEU A 37 12.04 -12.75 2.06
CA LEU A 37 11.52 -11.42 1.79
C LEU A 37 12.57 -10.34 2.09
N LYS A 38 12.23 -9.09 1.75
CA LYS A 38 12.99 -7.94 2.23
C LYS A 38 12.87 -7.84 3.75
N LYS A 39 14.02 -7.73 4.41
CA LYS A 39 14.08 -7.59 5.86
C LYS A 39 14.17 -6.11 6.22
N VAL A 40 13.19 -5.64 6.99
CA VAL A 40 13.13 -4.27 7.53
C VAL A 40 13.28 -4.38 9.04
N GLU A 41 14.38 -3.87 9.59
CA GLU A 41 14.66 -3.92 11.02
C GLU A 41 14.62 -2.51 11.59
N LEU A 42 13.74 -2.26 12.56
CA LEU A 42 13.66 -1.00 13.28
C LEU A 42 14.05 -1.20 14.74
N GLN A 43 14.97 -0.39 15.23
CA GLN A 43 15.33 -0.33 16.64
C GLN A 43 14.86 1.01 17.23
N LEU A 44 14.16 0.93 18.35
CA LEU A 44 13.59 2.05 19.09
C LEU A 44 13.96 1.92 20.57
N THR A 45 14.17 3.04 21.25
CA THR A 45 14.24 3.03 22.70
C THR A 45 12.87 2.66 23.30
N SER A 46 12.85 2.17 24.54
CA SER A 46 11.58 1.88 25.24
C SER A 46 10.71 3.14 25.40
N GLU A 47 11.33 4.31 25.55
CA GLU A 47 10.65 5.60 25.67
C GLU A 47 10.00 6.01 24.34
N ASP A 48 10.73 5.94 23.24
CA ASP A 48 10.23 6.26 21.90
C ASP A 48 9.12 5.30 21.48
N PHE A 49 9.30 4.01 21.73
CA PHE A 49 8.29 3.02 21.44
C PHE A 49 7.02 3.21 22.31
N GLY A 50 7.20 3.55 23.59
CA GLY A 50 6.09 3.96 24.46
C GLY A 50 5.36 5.19 23.93
N THR A 51 6.10 6.20 23.47
CA THR A 51 5.56 7.44 22.90
C THR A 51 4.69 7.16 21.67
N LEU A 52 5.15 6.32 20.74
CA LEU A 52 4.36 5.90 19.58
C LEU A 52 3.05 5.23 19.98
N ASN A 53 3.09 4.32 20.96
CA ASN A 53 1.93 3.53 21.39
C ASN A 53 0.92 4.34 22.22
N SER A 54 1.36 5.32 23.01
CA SER A 54 0.49 6.15 23.83
C SER A 54 -0.11 7.34 23.06
N ASN A 55 0.46 7.72 21.91
CA ASN A 55 0.08 8.93 21.15
C ASN A 55 -0.29 8.64 19.69
N VAL A 56 -0.94 7.50 19.44
CA VAL A 56 -1.26 6.99 18.10
C VAL A 56 -1.93 8.05 17.21
N PHE A 57 -2.92 8.79 17.73
CA PHE A 57 -3.66 9.81 16.97
C PHE A 57 -2.90 11.12 16.74
N ALA A 58 -1.95 11.43 17.63
CA ALA A 58 -1.14 12.64 17.51
C ALA A 58 -0.09 12.51 16.38
N ARG A 59 0.12 11.30 15.84
CA ARG A 59 1.05 11.01 14.73
C ARG A 59 2.46 11.55 15.00
N LEU A 60 2.87 11.51 16.27
CA LEU A 60 4.19 11.98 16.69
C LEU A 60 5.29 11.19 15.98
N GLN A 61 6.37 11.89 15.68
CA GLN A 61 7.58 11.31 15.15
C GLN A 61 8.57 11.06 16.28
N VAL A 62 9.15 9.87 16.31
CA VAL A 62 10.22 9.51 17.25
C VAL A 62 11.47 9.09 16.46
N PRO A 63 12.68 9.29 17.00
CA PRO A 63 13.89 8.74 16.38
C PRO A 63 13.84 7.20 16.36
N GLY A 64 14.41 6.61 15.31
CA GLY A 64 14.57 5.17 15.19
C GLY A 64 15.75 4.81 14.31
N ASP A 65 16.36 3.67 14.60
CA ASP A 65 17.46 3.13 13.83
C ASP A 65 16.94 2.06 12.88
N LEU A 66 16.91 2.38 11.59
CA LEU A 66 16.38 1.55 10.54
C LEU A 66 17.51 0.85 9.79
N LYS A 67 17.44 -0.48 9.69
CA LYS A 67 18.27 -1.29 8.80
C LYS A 67 17.42 -1.93 7.72
N LEU A 68 17.79 -1.68 6.46
CA LEU A 68 17.09 -2.15 5.26
C LEU A 68 18.12 -2.30 4.12
N GLU A 69 18.09 -3.42 3.41
CA GLU A 69 19.01 -3.72 2.29
C GLU A 69 20.50 -3.58 2.67
N GLY A 70 20.87 -3.99 3.88
CA GLY A 70 22.25 -3.90 4.38
C GLY A 70 22.74 -2.49 4.73
N LYS A 71 21.91 -1.47 4.54
CA LYS A 71 22.17 -0.08 4.94
C LYS A 71 21.46 0.26 6.23
N ARG A 72 21.97 1.28 6.93
CA ARG A 72 21.48 1.72 8.25
C ARG A 72 21.27 3.24 8.27
N TRP A 73 20.16 3.68 8.83
CA TRP A 73 19.75 5.09 8.89
C TRP A 73 19.19 5.44 10.27
N ASN A 74 19.50 6.65 10.75
CA ASN A 74 18.77 7.27 11.86
C ASN A 74 17.56 8.01 11.28
N VAL A 75 16.41 7.35 11.25
CA VAL A 75 15.16 7.88 10.70
C VAL A 75 14.31 8.52 11.79
N LYS A 76 13.34 9.34 11.39
CA LYS A 76 12.16 9.58 12.22
C LYS A 76 11.07 8.60 11.82
N VAL A 77 10.35 8.06 12.80
CA VAL A 77 9.28 7.07 12.61
C VAL A 77 7.98 7.58 13.18
N ARG A 78 6.87 7.35 12.47
CA ARG A 78 5.52 7.58 12.97
C ARG A 78 4.55 6.50 12.51
N TYR A 79 3.49 6.26 13.29
CA TYR A 79 2.35 5.50 12.79
C TYR A 79 1.62 6.26 11.68
N SER A 80 1.05 5.47 10.76
CA SER A 80 0.47 5.95 9.49
C SER A 80 -0.92 5.41 9.27
N GLY A 81 -1.68 6.08 8.40
CA GLY A 81 -3.07 5.75 8.10
C GLY A 81 -4.05 6.80 8.63
N GLN A 82 -5.24 6.82 8.03
CA GLN A 82 -6.38 7.60 8.50
C GLN A 82 -7.24 6.71 9.41
N THR A 83 -8.10 5.87 8.83
CA THR A 83 -8.92 4.91 9.57
C THR A 83 -8.09 3.77 10.15
N SER A 84 -7.11 3.27 9.38
CA SER A 84 -6.24 2.15 9.77
C SER A 84 -5.31 2.44 10.95
N ILE A 85 -5.21 3.71 11.39
CA ILE A 85 -4.44 4.07 12.57
C ILE A 85 -4.99 3.40 13.85
N ASN A 86 -6.27 3.00 13.84
CA ASN A 86 -6.92 2.26 14.92
C ASN A 86 -6.62 0.76 14.93
N ASN A 87 -6.09 0.19 13.84
CA ASN A 87 -5.87 -1.25 13.73
C ASN A 87 -4.83 -1.75 14.73
N THR A 88 -4.98 -2.96 15.24
CA THR A 88 -3.99 -3.55 16.16
C THR A 88 -2.61 -3.62 15.52
N LYS A 89 -2.55 -3.99 14.23
CA LYS A 89 -1.33 -3.97 13.43
C LYS A 89 -1.15 -2.60 12.77
N LYS A 90 -0.16 -1.82 13.22
CA LYS A 90 0.07 -0.45 12.75
C LYS A 90 0.95 -0.42 11.50
N SER A 91 0.61 0.44 10.55
CA SER A 91 1.52 0.87 9.47
C SER A 91 2.48 1.96 9.99
N VAL A 92 3.69 2.02 9.44
CA VAL A 92 4.70 3.02 9.81
C VAL A 92 5.19 3.79 8.58
N THR A 93 5.56 5.05 8.77
CA THR A 93 6.29 5.86 7.78
C THR A 93 7.65 6.19 8.36
N PHE A 94 8.68 6.00 7.54
CA PHE A 94 10.04 6.44 7.82
C PHE A 94 10.31 7.77 7.13
N GLU A 95 10.88 8.72 7.84
CA GLU A 95 11.49 9.93 7.28
C GLU A 95 13.01 9.82 7.41
N PHE A 96 13.69 9.81 6.27
CA PHE A 96 15.14 9.75 6.19
C PHE A 96 15.77 11.11 6.50
N PRO A 97 17.01 11.15 7.01
CA PRO A 97 17.76 12.39 7.17
C PRO A 97 17.78 13.23 5.88
N GLU A 98 17.81 14.55 5.98
CA GLU A 98 17.68 15.48 4.85
C GLU A 98 18.63 15.17 3.66
N ASN A 99 19.86 14.74 3.96
CA ASN A 99 20.87 14.41 2.95
C ASN A 99 20.93 12.92 2.59
N GLN A 100 19.95 12.13 3.01
CA GLN A 100 19.89 10.69 2.78
C GLN A 100 18.52 10.31 2.22
N ARG A 101 18.53 9.33 1.31
CA ARG A 101 17.33 8.87 0.63
C ARG A 101 17.33 7.35 0.55
N TYR A 102 16.14 6.77 0.54
CA TYR A 102 15.96 5.36 0.19
C TYR A 102 15.21 5.29 -1.13
N ARG A 103 15.89 4.75 -2.16
CA ARG A 103 15.40 4.72 -3.54
C ARG A 103 14.87 6.10 -3.95
N ASP A 104 15.73 7.09 -3.81
CA ASP A 104 15.45 8.51 -4.11
C ASP A 104 14.38 9.19 -3.27
N HIS A 105 13.64 8.51 -2.38
CA HIS A 105 12.64 9.17 -1.53
C HIS A 105 13.20 9.57 -0.17
N ARG A 106 12.71 10.71 0.32
CA ARG A 106 12.91 11.16 1.71
C ARG A 106 11.95 10.50 2.69
N TYR A 107 10.80 10.02 2.22
CA TYR A 107 9.82 9.29 3.00
C TYR A 107 9.62 7.90 2.44
N TYR A 108 9.29 6.91 3.26
CA TYR A 108 8.88 5.61 2.74
C TYR A 108 7.87 4.95 3.67
N GLY A 109 6.82 4.38 3.07
CA GLY A 109 5.74 3.71 3.79
C GLY A 109 6.00 2.22 3.95
N LEU A 110 5.77 1.71 5.16
CA LEU A 110 5.69 0.29 5.43
C LEU A 110 4.28 -0.02 5.94
N SER A 111 3.45 -0.56 5.05
CA SER A 111 2.02 -0.74 5.27
C SER A 111 1.71 -2.13 5.79
N ALA A 112 0.86 -2.19 6.83
CA ALA A 112 0.36 -3.43 7.40
C ALA A 112 -0.68 -4.13 6.52
N GLN A 113 -1.31 -3.38 5.59
CA GLN A 113 -2.39 -3.84 4.70
C GLN A 113 -3.41 -4.71 5.45
N PHE A 114 -3.82 -4.24 6.64
CA PHE A 114 -4.50 -5.07 7.62
C PHE A 114 -5.91 -5.47 7.19
N GLY A 115 -6.55 -4.69 6.30
CA GLY A 115 -7.84 -5.04 5.68
C GLY A 115 -7.75 -6.26 4.78
N ASP A 116 -6.57 -6.60 4.25
CA ASP A 116 -6.35 -7.78 3.43
C ASP A 116 -5.76 -8.94 4.27
N PRO A 117 -6.57 -9.94 4.67
CA PRO A 117 -6.07 -11.09 5.43
C PRO A 117 -5.08 -11.95 4.62
N THR A 118 -5.12 -11.90 3.29
CA THR A 118 -4.29 -12.74 2.42
C THR A 118 -2.92 -12.14 2.14
N GLY A 119 -2.80 -10.81 2.15
CA GLY A 119 -1.59 -10.11 1.68
C GLY A 119 -1.37 -10.13 0.16
N LEU A 120 -2.37 -10.54 -0.63
CA LEU A 120 -2.26 -10.65 -2.09
C LEU A 120 -2.76 -9.40 -2.82
N ASN A 121 -3.72 -8.68 -2.24
CA ASN A 121 -4.41 -7.56 -2.88
C ASN A 121 -3.48 -6.42 -3.35
N PRO A 122 -2.56 -5.89 -2.51
CA PRO A 122 -1.67 -4.84 -2.96
C PRO A 122 -0.78 -5.26 -4.15
N ILE A 123 -0.30 -6.51 -4.17
CA ILE A 123 0.57 -7.02 -5.24
C ILE A 123 -0.22 -7.16 -6.54
N VAL A 124 -1.32 -7.93 -6.53
CA VAL A 124 -2.11 -8.19 -7.74
C VAL A 124 -2.82 -6.93 -8.24
N GLY A 125 -3.26 -6.05 -7.33
CA GLY A 125 -3.93 -4.80 -7.64
C GLY A 125 -3.03 -3.81 -8.36
N PHE A 126 -1.86 -3.49 -7.77
CA PHE A 126 -0.92 -2.58 -8.43
C PHE A 126 -0.35 -3.19 -9.72
N TYR A 127 -0.12 -4.50 -9.76
CA TYR A 127 0.20 -5.19 -11.02
C TYR A 127 -0.88 -4.93 -12.09
N ALA A 128 -2.16 -5.12 -11.75
CA ALA A 128 -3.25 -5.01 -12.71
C ALA A 128 -3.38 -3.60 -13.29
N PHE A 129 -3.30 -2.58 -12.44
CA PHE A 129 -3.30 -1.18 -12.90
C PHE A 129 -2.06 -0.84 -13.73
N ALA A 130 -0.89 -1.35 -13.37
CA ALA A 130 0.33 -1.14 -14.16
C ALA A 130 0.24 -1.79 -15.55
N GLN A 131 -0.29 -3.01 -15.65
CA GLN A 131 -0.53 -3.68 -16.94
C GLN A 131 -1.60 -2.97 -17.78
N ALA A 132 -2.54 -2.28 -17.13
CA ALA A 132 -3.47 -1.39 -17.80
C ALA A 132 -2.83 -0.04 -18.19
N GLY A 133 -1.53 0.17 -18.00
CA GLY A 133 -0.83 1.38 -18.42
C GLY A 133 -0.96 2.57 -17.48
N LEU A 134 -1.48 2.37 -16.26
CA LEU A 134 -1.52 3.43 -15.25
C LEU A 134 -0.19 3.54 -14.52
N ALA A 135 0.16 4.76 -14.11
CA ALA A 135 1.24 4.95 -13.14
C ALA A 135 0.82 4.33 -11.80
N THR A 136 1.68 3.49 -11.22
CA THR A 136 1.45 2.85 -9.92
C THR A 136 2.69 2.98 -9.04
N PRO A 137 2.52 3.02 -7.71
CA PRO A 137 3.65 2.86 -6.80
C PRO A 137 4.23 1.45 -6.90
N ASN A 138 5.54 1.33 -6.74
CA ASN A 138 6.17 0.04 -6.51
C ASN A 138 5.72 -0.51 -5.14
N VAL A 139 5.48 -1.82 -5.10
CA VAL A 139 5.08 -2.53 -3.89
C VAL A 139 5.91 -3.79 -3.72
N GLU A 140 6.46 -4.01 -2.52
CA GLU A 140 7.28 -5.18 -2.22
C GLU A 140 6.91 -5.77 -0.85
N PRO A 141 6.70 -7.10 -0.73
CA PRO A 141 6.50 -7.74 0.56
C PRO A 141 7.78 -7.70 1.39
N ALA A 142 7.63 -7.49 2.69
CA ALA A 142 8.72 -7.35 3.64
C ALA A 142 8.42 -8.03 4.98
N ALA A 143 9.44 -8.66 5.57
CA ALA A 143 9.43 -9.13 6.94
C ALA A 143 9.86 -7.97 7.85
N PHE A 144 8.93 -7.49 8.69
CA PHE A 144 9.20 -6.35 9.57
C PHE A 144 9.58 -6.81 10.98
N TYR A 145 10.64 -6.20 11.51
CA TYR A 145 11.14 -6.43 12.85
C TYR A 145 11.18 -5.11 13.62
N VAL A 146 10.70 -5.12 14.87
CA VAL A 146 10.89 -4.00 15.80
C VAL A 146 11.55 -4.52 17.06
N ASN A 147 12.67 -3.93 17.47
CA ASN A 147 13.43 -4.32 18.65
C ASN A 147 13.84 -5.80 18.66
N GLY A 148 14.15 -6.35 17.49
CA GLY A 148 14.52 -7.76 17.30
C GLY A 148 13.34 -8.73 17.24
N GLU A 149 12.10 -8.29 17.50
CA GLU A 149 10.92 -9.14 17.40
C GLU A 149 10.29 -9.07 16.01
N TYR A 150 9.85 -10.20 15.48
CA TYR A 150 9.09 -10.25 14.24
C TYR A 150 7.68 -9.66 14.46
N TRP A 151 7.35 -8.63 13.67
CA TRP A 151 6.05 -7.95 13.70
C TRP A 151 5.08 -8.43 12.62
N GLY A 152 5.54 -9.25 11.67
CA GLY A 152 4.68 -9.83 10.65
C GLY A 152 5.06 -9.42 9.22
N LEU A 153 4.21 -9.83 8.29
CA LEU A 153 4.29 -9.48 6.88
C LEU A 153 3.80 -8.05 6.68
N TYR A 154 4.62 -7.23 6.03
CA TYR A 154 4.32 -5.85 5.68
C TYR A 154 4.62 -5.62 4.19
N PHE A 155 4.23 -4.45 3.70
CA PHE A 155 4.46 -4.05 2.32
C PHE A 155 5.19 -2.70 2.28
N LEU A 156 6.38 -2.70 1.69
CA LEU A 156 7.07 -1.47 1.30
C LEU A 156 6.32 -0.90 0.10
N ILE A 157 5.70 0.28 0.27
CA ILE A 157 4.93 0.94 -0.78
C ILE A 157 5.61 2.27 -1.11
N GLU A 158 5.97 2.45 -2.38
CA GLU A 158 6.54 3.69 -2.91
C GLU A 158 5.59 4.86 -2.63
N PRO A 159 6.06 5.95 -1.99
CA PRO A 159 5.28 7.17 -1.91
C PRO A 159 4.99 7.72 -3.30
N ILE A 160 3.82 8.32 -3.48
CA ILE A 160 3.50 9.10 -4.68
C ILE A 160 3.74 10.57 -4.33
N ASP A 161 4.99 10.97 -4.44
CA ASP A 161 5.51 12.30 -4.12
C ASP A 161 6.25 12.89 -5.34
N GLU A 162 6.99 13.98 -5.15
CA GLU A 162 7.77 14.61 -6.23
C GLU A 162 8.76 13.65 -6.89
N ASP A 163 9.42 12.78 -6.11
CA ASP A 163 10.41 11.83 -6.61
C ASP A 163 9.76 10.72 -7.47
N PHE A 164 8.52 10.31 -7.14
CA PHE A 164 7.71 9.40 -7.97
C PHE A 164 7.51 9.95 -9.40
N PHE A 165 7.18 11.24 -9.52
CA PHE A 165 6.96 11.88 -10.81
C PHE A 165 8.27 12.20 -11.53
N ALA A 166 9.28 12.68 -10.80
CA ALA A 166 10.57 13.06 -11.37
C ALA A 166 11.24 11.90 -12.13
N ARG A 167 11.19 10.67 -11.59
CA ARG A 167 11.71 9.47 -12.26
C ARG A 167 10.98 9.10 -13.55
N ARG A 168 9.76 9.60 -13.73
CA ARG A 168 8.95 9.41 -14.94
C ARG A 168 9.08 10.60 -15.90
N GLY A 169 10.01 11.52 -15.64
CA GLY A 169 10.19 12.73 -16.43
C GLY A 169 9.04 13.73 -16.26
N GLN A 170 8.31 13.64 -15.15
CA GLN A 170 7.16 14.48 -14.82
C GLN A 170 7.43 15.31 -13.57
N ARG A 171 6.68 16.40 -13.42
CA ARG A 171 6.63 17.25 -12.23
C ARG A 171 5.41 16.91 -11.39
N LEU A 172 5.46 17.25 -10.11
CA LEU A 172 4.29 17.24 -9.22
C LEU A 172 3.46 18.51 -9.43
N GLY A 173 2.85 18.69 -10.60
CA GLY A 173 2.09 19.90 -10.96
C GLY A 173 0.81 20.08 -10.12
N SER A 174 -0.38 19.87 -10.70
CA SER A 174 -1.60 19.77 -9.87
C SER A 174 -1.68 18.35 -9.31
N PHE A 175 -1.88 18.20 -8.00
CA PHE A 175 -1.97 16.87 -7.39
C PHE A 175 -2.97 16.87 -6.24
N TYR A 176 -3.93 15.96 -6.33
CA TYR A 176 -5.03 15.84 -5.36
C TYR A 176 -5.12 14.40 -4.86
N GLU A 177 -5.07 14.23 -3.54
CA GLU A 177 -5.37 12.95 -2.91
C GLU A 177 -6.86 12.88 -2.60
N ALA A 178 -7.53 11.81 -3.05
CA ALA A 178 -8.88 11.51 -2.60
C ALA A 178 -8.81 11.12 -1.11
N THR A 179 -9.63 11.76 -0.28
CA THR A 179 -9.66 11.51 1.16
C THR A 179 -11.10 11.48 1.68
N ARG A 180 -11.27 10.93 2.90
CA ARG A 180 -12.51 11.05 3.70
C ARG A 180 -13.78 10.46 3.08
N ALA A 181 -13.67 9.61 2.05
CA ALA A 181 -14.82 9.02 1.35
C ALA A 181 -15.81 10.04 0.75
N HIS A 182 -15.35 11.27 0.50
CA HIS A 182 -16.14 12.36 -0.07
C HIS A 182 -15.63 12.80 -1.46
N ALA A 183 -14.71 12.05 -2.06
CA ALA A 183 -14.12 12.36 -3.37
C ALA A 183 -15.01 11.83 -4.50
N TYR A 184 -16.22 12.38 -4.65
CA TYR A 184 -17.26 11.82 -5.53
C TYR A 184 -17.04 12.03 -7.04
N LEU A 185 -16.04 12.84 -7.43
CA LEU A 185 -15.90 13.39 -8.80
C LEU A 185 -17.23 13.95 -9.35
N SER A 186 -18.02 14.50 -8.44
CA SER A 186 -19.32 15.13 -8.66
C SER A 186 -19.59 16.09 -7.51
N PHE A 187 -20.56 16.99 -7.69
CA PHE A 187 -21.02 17.87 -6.62
C PHE A 187 -22.05 17.20 -5.70
N ALA A 188 -22.16 15.87 -5.73
CA ALA A 188 -22.94 15.11 -4.76
C ALA A 188 -22.29 15.30 -3.38
N GLY A 189 -23.05 15.80 -2.40
CA GLY A 189 -22.50 16.15 -1.08
C GLY A 189 -22.00 17.59 -0.93
N GLY A 190 -22.08 18.41 -1.98
CA GLY A 190 -21.78 19.84 -1.96
C GLY A 190 -20.88 20.29 -3.12
N TYR A 191 -20.81 21.60 -3.34
CA TYR A 191 -19.94 22.19 -4.35
C TYR A 191 -18.48 22.31 -3.89
N ASP A 192 -18.22 22.16 -2.59
CA ASP A 192 -16.88 22.30 -2.03
C ASP A 192 -16.06 21.01 -2.17
N VAL A 193 -15.24 20.94 -3.21
CA VAL A 193 -14.38 19.78 -3.48
C VAL A 193 -13.33 19.52 -2.39
N ARG A 194 -13.02 20.52 -1.55
CA ARG A 194 -12.07 20.38 -0.43
C ARG A 194 -12.56 19.42 0.66
N LEU A 195 -13.84 19.06 0.65
CA LEU A 195 -14.38 18.04 1.55
C LEU A 195 -13.88 16.63 1.21
N GLY A 196 -13.59 16.37 -0.07
CA GLY A 196 -13.13 15.08 -0.57
C GLY A 196 -11.68 15.04 -1.04
N PHE A 197 -11.04 16.19 -1.25
CA PHE A 197 -9.69 16.24 -1.82
C PHE A 197 -8.72 17.08 -0.99
N GLU A 198 -7.51 16.56 -0.82
CA GLU A 198 -6.37 17.30 -0.28
C GLU A 198 -5.41 17.64 -1.42
N ASN A 199 -5.07 18.92 -1.58
CA ASN A 199 -4.10 19.36 -2.59
C ASN A 199 -2.68 19.26 -2.01
N LYS A 200 -1.82 18.51 -2.70
CA LYS A 200 -0.38 18.38 -2.40
C LYS A 200 0.51 18.72 -3.60
N GLY A 201 -0.05 19.38 -4.62
CA GLY A 201 0.69 19.83 -5.79
C GLY A 201 1.43 21.15 -5.55
N GLU A 202 2.13 21.62 -6.57
CA GLU A 202 2.87 22.89 -6.56
C GLU A 202 1.98 24.12 -6.28
N ARG A 203 0.71 24.09 -6.72
CA ARG A 203 -0.27 25.16 -6.49
C ARG A 203 -1.13 24.85 -5.27
N GLU A 204 -0.52 24.86 -4.09
CA GLU A 204 -1.21 24.55 -2.83
C GLU A 204 -2.48 25.41 -2.64
N GLY A 205 -3.58 24.76 -2.25
CA GLY A 205 -4.87 25.41 -2.01
C GLY A 205 -5.68 25.80 -3.25
N TYR A 206 -5.16 25.60 -4.47
CA TYR A 206 -5.91 25.82 -5.71
C TYR A 206 -6.70 24.57 -6.12
N PHE A 207 -7.97 24.72 -6.47
CA PHE A 207 -8.87 23.62 -6.88
C PHE A 207 -9.65 23.92 -8.17
N GLY A 208 -9.39 25.04 -8.84
CA GLY A 208 -10.23 25.51 -9.94
C GLY A 208 -10.24 24.59 -11.17
N ASP A 209 -9.11 23.98 -11.49
CA ASP A 209 -8.99 22.98 -12.57
C ASP A 209 -9.76 21.69 -12.24
N LEU A 210 -9.70 21.22 -10.99
CA LEU A 210 -10.48 20.09 -10.50
C LEU A 210 -11.99 20.37 -10.55
N GLU A 211 -12.41 21.56 -10.09
CA GLU A 211 -13.80 22.00 -10.13
C GLU A 211 -14.33 22.10 -11.56
N GLU A 212 -13.53 22.62 -12.50
CA GLU A 212 -13.88 22.69 -13.92
C GLU A 212 -14.05 21.29 -14.53
N MET A 213 -13.09 20.39 -14.29
CA MET A 213 -13.18 19.01 -14.77
C MET A 213 -14.43 18.30 -14.23
N ILE A 214 -14.70 18.42 -12.92
CA ILE A 214 -15.90 17.83 -12.29
C ILE A 214 -17.16 18.43 -12.91
N ARG A 215 -17.20 19.76 -13.13
CA ARG A 215 -18.34 20.44 -13.76
C ARG A 215 -18.59 19.89 -15.16
N VAL A 216 -17.56 19.83 -16.01
CA VAL A 216 -17.70 19.32 -17.39
C VAL A 216 -18.17 17.86 -17.41
N LEU A 217 -17.60 17.00 -16.56
CA LEU A 217 -18.00 15.59 -16.45
C LEU A 217 -19.49 15.46 -16.08
N ASN A 218 -19.97 16.26 -15.13
CA ASN A 218 -21.31 16.11 -14.57
C ASN A 218 -22.39 16.84 -15.40
N GLU A 219 -22.10 18.04 -15.90
CA GLU A 219 -23.10 18.96 -16.48
C GLU A 219 -23.17 18.91 -18.02
N SER A 220 -22.16 18.38 -18.72
CA SER A 220 -22.20 18.28 -20.18
C SER A 220 -23.20 17.22 -20.67
N SER A 221 -23.80 17.43 -21.84
CA SER A 221 -24.59 16.39 -22.50
C SER A 221 -23.71 15.20 -22.93
N PRO A 222 -24.27 14.00 -23.14
CA PRO A 222 -23.51 12.86 -23.66
C PRO A 222 -22.79 13.11 -24.98
N GLU A 223 -23.33 13.99 -25.83
CA GLU A 223 -22.79 14.33 -27.15
C GLU A 223 -21.61 15.32 -27.06
N GLU A 224 -21.69 16.29 -26.15
CA GLU A 224 -20.67 17.33 -25.98
C GLU A 224 -19.55 16.92 -25.03
N MET A 225 -19.86 16.07 -24.04
CA MET A 225 -18.93 15.70 -22.98
C MET A 225 -17.57 15.21 -23.51
N PRO A 226 -17.46 14.30 -24.49
CA PRO A 226 -16.16 13.81 -24.94
C PRO A 226 -15.20 14.93 -25.36
N ALA A 227 -15.66 15.86 -26.20
CA ALA A 227 -14.82 16.95 -26.70
C ALA A 227 -14.46 17.96 -25.60
N ARG A 228 -15.37 18.23 -24.66
CA ARG A 228 -15.13 19.17 -23.55
C ARG A 228 -14.27 18.57 -22.44
N LEU A 229 -14.36 17.26 -22.21
CA LEU A 229 -13.67 16.57 -21.13
C LEU A 229 -12.22 16.22 -21.51
N GLN A 230 -11.97 15.87 -22.78
CA GLN A 230 -10.65 15.47 -23.27
C GLN A 230 -9.47 16.41 -22.88
N PRO A 231 -9.58 17.76 -22.94
CA PRO A 231 -8.48 18.62 -22.50
C PRO A 231 -8.31 18.68 -20.98
N LEU A 232 -9.32 18.26 -20.20
CA LEU A 232 -9.32 18.34 -18.74
C LEU A 232 -8.97 17.01 -18.07
N LEU A 233 -9.24 15.89 -18.73
CA LEU A 233 -9.10 14.54 -18.19
C LEU A 233 -8.61 13.59 -19.28
N ASP A 234 -7.61 12.77 -18.96
CA ASP A 234 -7.14 11.70 -19.81
C ASP A 234 -8.19 10.58 -19.76
N VAL A 235 -9.14 10.66 -20.69
CA VAL A 235 -10.30 9.76 -20.75
C VAL A 235 -9.85 8.30 -20.89
N GLU A 236 -8.80 8.03 -21.66
CA GLU A 236 -8.28 6.66 -21.82
C GLU A 236 -7.73 6.13 -20.50
N ASN A 237 -6.93 6.92 -19.79
CA ASN A 237 -6.43 6.59 -18.45
C ASN A 237 -7.57 6.32 -17.45
N CYS A 238 -8.62 7.16 -17.43
CA CYS A 238 -9.77 6.95 -16.55
C CYS A 238 -10.63 5.74 -16.93
N LEU A 239 -10.82 5.46 -18.22
CA LEU A 239 -11.54 4.26 -18.66
C LEU A 239 -10.78 2.99 -18.29
N ARG A 240 -9.45 3.00 -18.38
CA ARG A 240 -8.59 1.89 -17.92
C ARG A 240 -8.62 1.73 -16.41
N TYR A 241 -8.61 2.83 -15.66
CA TYR A 241 -8.83 2.81 -14.21
C TYR A 241 -10.16 2.14 -13.85
N LEU A 242 -11.24 2.56 -14.51
CA LEU A 242 -12.58 2.02 -14.30
C LEU A 242 -12.62 0.53 -14.64
N ALA A 243 -12.02 0.12 -15.76
CA ALA A 243 -12.01 -1.28 -16.21
C ALA A 243 -11.33 -2.19 -15.18
N VAL A 244 -10.13 -1.81 -14.71
CA VAL A 244 -9.45 -2.56 -13.64
C VAL A 244 -10.26 -2.54 -12.35
N SER A 245 -10.85 -1.39 -11.98
CA SER A 245 -11.67 -1.28 -10.78
C SER A 245 -12.91 -2.18 -10.82
N VAL A 246 -13.52 -2.36 -11.99
CA VAL A 246 -14.63 -3.31 -12.22
C VAL A 246 -14.12 -4.75 -12.17
N LEU A 247 -13.03 -5.08 -12.87
CA LEU A 247 -12.48 -6.44 -12.90
C LEU A 247 -12.01 -6.93 -11.54
N PHE A 248 -11.58 -6.02 -10.66
CA PHE A 248 -11.03 -6.33 -9.33
C PHE A 248 -11.93 -5.94 -8.16
N HIS A 249 -13.17 -5.48 -8.41
CA HIS A 249 -14.10 -5.03 -7.37
C HIS A 249 -13.49 -3.97 -6.42
N ASN A 250 -12.83 -2.97 -6.99
CA ASN A 250 -12.27 -1.85 -6.23
C ASN A 250 -13.37 -0.84 -5.83
N SER A 251 -14.29 -1.23 -4.94
CA SER A 251 -15.44 -0.39 -4.57
C SER A 251 -15.05 0.89 -3.83
N ASP A 252 -13.93 0.86 -3.09
CA ASP A 252 -13.43 2.03 -2.38
C ASP A 252 -12.78 3.04 -3.34
N GLY A 253 -12.20 2.54 -4.45
CA GLY A 253 -11.56 3.32 -5.50
C GLY A 253 -12.44 4.31 -6.26
N TYR A 254 -13.75 4.34 -6.01
CA TYR A 254 -14.68 5.31 -6.63
C TYR A 254 -14.84 6.60 -5.82
N LEU A 255 -14.61 6.54 -4.50
CA LEU A 255 -14.84 7.66 -3.56
C LEU A 255 -13.61 8.00 -2.71
N ASN A 256 -12.59 7.16 -2.78
CA ASN A 256 -11.36 7.23 -2.01
C ASN A 256 -10.26 6.45 -2.75
N ASN A 257 -9.06 6.36 -2.19
CA ASN A 257 -8.02 5.42 -2.65
C ASN A 257 -7.60 5.63 -4.11
N TYR A 258 -7.63 6.89 -4.56
CA TYR A 258 -7.01 7.32 -5.81
C TYR A 258 -6.42 8.71 -5.65
N ARG A 259 -5.59 9.09 -6.61
CA ARG A 259 -5.04 10.43 -6.74
C ARG A 259 -5.28 10.97 -8.13
N LEU A 260 -5.37 12.28 -8.25
CA LEU A 260 -5.42 12.97 -9.53
C LEU A 260 -4.15 13.78 -9.71
N HIS A 261 -3.55 13.72 -10.89
CA HIS A 261 -2.30 14.39 -11.21
C HIS A 261 -2.37 15.11 -12.55
N LYS A 262 -1.74 16.28 -12.63
CA LYS A 262 -1.37 16.96 -13.88
C LYS A 262 0.12 17.27 -13.82
N ASN A 263 0.84 16.95 -14.89
CA ASN A 263 2.24 17.31 -15.02
C ASN A 263 2.42 18.82 -15.20
N ASN A 264 1.68 19.44 -16.13
CA ASN A 264 1.61 20.89 -16.32
C ASN A 264 0.15 21.40 -16.21
N PRO A 265 -0.07 22.72 -15.99
CA PRO A 265 -1.41 23.29 -15.89
C PRO A 265 -2.33 23.03 -17.09
N GLU A 266 -1.78 22.86 -18.29
CA GLU A 266 -2.55 22.60 -19.52
C GLU A 266 -2.76 21.10 -19.80
N ASP A 267 -2.05 20.23 -19.08
CA ASP A 267 -2.17 18.78 -19.28
C ASP A 267 -3.50 18.27 -18.70
N PRO A 268 -4.10 17.23 -19.28
CA PRO A 268 -5.29 16.61 -18.70
C PRO A 268 -4.96 15.89 -17.38
N PHE A 269 -5.93 15.80 -16.48
CA PHE A 269 -5.80 15.00 -15.27
C PHE A 269 -5.62 13.52 -15.61
N GLN A 270 -4.71 12.86 -14.89
CA GLN A 270 -4.59 11.41 -14.85
C GLN A 270 -4.97 10.90 -13.46
N ILE A 271 -5.70 9.79 -13.42
CA ILE A 271 -6.01 9.08 -12.18
C ILE A 271 -4.92 8.04 -11.88
N ILE A 272 -4.54 7.95 -10.61
CA ILE A 272 -3.50 7.07 -10.09
C ILE A 272 -4.12 6.26 -8.95
N PRO A 273 -4.10 4.91 -8.99
CA PRO A 273 -4.64 4.08 -7.93
C PRO A 273 -3.81 4.20 -6.66
N TRP A 274 -4.47 4.06 -5.51
CA TRP A 274 -3.84 4.03 -4.20
C TRP A 274 -4.56 3.04 -3.29
N ASP A 275 -3.91 2.66 -2.18
CA ASP A 275 -4.46 1.86 -1.08
C ASP A 275 -5.43 0.75 -1.50
N LEU A 276 -4.86 -0.33 -2.01
CA LEU A 276 -5.57 -1.44 -2.65
C LEU A 276 -5.72 -2.65 -1.72
N ASP A 277 -5.89 -2.46 -0.41
CA ASP A 277 -6.11 -3.58 0.52
C ASP A 277 -7.51 -4.19 0.40
N HIS A 278 -8.51 -3.41 0.00
CA HIS A 278 -9.89 -3.86 -0.24
C HIS A 278 -10.18 -4.14 -1.73
N LEU A 279 -9.58 -5.21 -2.26
CA LEU A 279 -9.85 -5.74 -3.60
C LEU A 279 -10.43 -7.17 -3.55
N LEU A 280 -11.09 -7.56 -4.64
CA LEU A 280 -11.67 -8.88 -4.87
C LEU A 280 -12.78 -9.27 -3.87
N GLU A 281 -13.38 -8.26 -3.25
CA GLU A 281 -14.54 -8.38 -2.37
C GLU A 281 -15.83 -8.30 -3.21
N ILE A 282 -16.25 -9.43 -3.80
CA ILE A 282 -17.44 -9.46 -4.65
C ILE A 282 -18.71 -9.19 -3.83
N HIS A 283 -19.37 -8.07 -4.14
CA HIS A 283 -20.70 -7.75 -3.63
C HIS A 283 -21.76 -8.00 -4.72
N PRO A 284 -22.66 -8.99 -4.57
CA PRO A 284 -23.60 -9.39 -5.61
C PRO A 284 -24.54 -8.29 -6.09
N THR A 285 -24.81 -7.29 -5.26
CA THR A 285 -25.78 -6.21 -5.55
C THR A 285 -25.15 -4.89 -5.97
N ARG A 286 -23.83 -4.73 -5.82
CA ARG A 286 -23.11 -3.48 -6.13
C ARG A 286 -22.20 -3.61 -7.34
N SER A 287 -21.75 -4.82 -7.63
CA SER A 287 -20.79 -5.08 -8.70
C SER A 287 -21.50 -5.15 -10.05
N THR A 288 -21.32 -4.12 -10.88
CA THR A 288 -21.85 -4.07 -12.25
C THR A 288 -20.74 -3.78 -13.25
N ILE A 289 -20.97 -4.12 -14.53
CA ILE A 289 -20.03 -3.78 -15.61
C ILE A 289 -19.82 -2.27 -15.77
N PHE A 290 -20.78 -1.44 -15.31
CA PHE A 290 -20.69 0.03 -15.36
C PHE A 290 -19.91 0.64 -14.18
N GLY A 291 -19.40 -0.19 -13.26
CA GLY A 291 -18.82 0.27 -12.01
C GLY A 291 -19.86 0.81 -11.02
N GLU A 292 -19.43 1.73 -10.16
CA GLU A 292 -20.24 2.31 -9.10
C GLU A 292 -20.16 3.85 -9.07
N LYS A 293 -21.18 4.47 -8.49
CA LYS A 293 -21.26 5.92 -8.20
C LYS A 293 -21.38 6.80 -9.44
N LYS A 294 -21.58 8.11 -9.20
CA LYS A 294 -21.80 9.09 -10.25
C LYS A 294 -20.63 9.28 -11.21
N PHE A 295 -19.40 9.06 -10.74
CA PHE A 295 -18.22 9.12 -11.59
C PHE A 295 -18.36 8.19 -12.81
N SER A 296 -18.59 6.89 -12.59
CA SER A 296 -18.64 5.93 -13.68
C SER A 296 -19.90 6.13 -14.54
N GLU A 297 -21.04 6.43 -13.93
CA GLU A 297 -22.28 6.74 -14.64
C GLU A 297 -22.12 7.93 -15.59
N ASN A 298 -21.47 9.01 -15.13
CA ASN A 298 -21.25 10.20 -15.95
C ASN A 298 -20.19 9.96 -17.01
N LEU A 299 -19.10 9.25 -16.69
CA LEU A 299 -18.06 8.94 -17.67
C LEU A 299 -18.62 8.08 -18.81
N LEU A 300 -19.47 7.11 -18.48
CA LEU A 300 -20.08 6.16 -19.42
C LEU A 300 -21.41 6.65 -20.04
N LYS A 301 -21.87 7.88 -19.77
CA LYS A 301 -23.09 8.40 -20.44
C LYS A 301 -22.87 8.64 -21.94
N ALA A 302 -21.65 9.00 -22.34
CA ALA A 302 -21.28 9.15 -23.74
C ALA A 302 -21.09 7.78 -24.41
N ARG A 303 -21.73 7.59 -25.57
CA ARG A 303 -21.64 6.33 -26.33
C ARG A 303 -20.20 5.98 -26.71
N VAL A 304 -19.42 6.96 -27.13
CA VAL A 304 -18.01 6.77 -27.52
C VAL A 304 -17.15 6.27 -26.36
N HIS A 305 -17.42 6.75 -25.14
CA HIS A 305 -16.73 6.26 -23.94
C HIS A 305 -17.13 4.83 -23.61
N ARG A 306 -18.42 4.46 -23.72
CA ARG A 306 -18.86 3.07 -23.50
C ARG A 306 -18.25 2.09 -24.49
N GLN A 307 -18.19 2.47 -25.76
CA GLN A 307 -17.56 1.64 -26.80
C GLN A 307 -16.07 1.45 -26.50
N ARG A 308 -15.35 2.54 -26.20
CA ARG A 308 -13.93 2.43 -25.86
C ARG A 308 -13.70 1.62 -24.59
N TYR A 309 -14.53 1.82 -23.57
CA TYR A 309 -14.52 1.06 -22.32
C TYR A 309 -14.73 -0.45 -22.53
N ARG A 310 -15.69 -0.81 -23.39
CA ARG A 310 -15.94 -2.19 -23.80
C ARG A 310 -14.71 -2.81 -24.46
N ASP A 311 -14.05 -2.07 -25.35
CA ASP A 311 -12.84 -2.53 -26.02
C ASP A 311 -11.68 -2.70 -25.03
N ILE A 312 -11.52 -1.77 -24.08
CA ILE A 312 -10.53 -1.88 -22.99
C ILE A 312 -10.80 -3.11 -22.13
N LEU A 313 -12.05 -3.39 -21.73
CA LEU A 313 -12.37 -4.60 -20.95
C LEU A 313 -11.97 -5.87 -21.71
N LEU A 314 -12.26 -5.95 -23.01
CA LEU A 314 -11.86 -7.07 -23.85
C LEU A 314 -10.34 -7.19 -23.96
N GLU A 315 -9.64 -6.10 -24.28
CA GLU A 315 -8.18 -6.03 -24.34
C GLU A 315 -7.54 -6.54 -23.02
N LEU A 316 -8.01 -6.03 -21.89
CA LEU A 316 -7.50 -6.44 -20.58
C LEU A 316 -7.78 -7.91 -20.30
N MET A 317 -9.00 -8.38 -20.51
CA MET A 317 -9.38 -9.76 -20.17
C MET A 317 -8.76 -10.81 -21.10
N ASP A 318 -8.54 -10.46 -22.37
CA ASP A 318 -8.09 -11.38 -23.41
C ASP A 318 -6.56 -11.37 -23.60
N GLU A 319 -5.87 -10.29 -23.21
CA GLU A 319 -4.44 -10.12 -23.47
C GLU A 319 -3.60 -9.95 -22.20
N THR A 320 -3.86 -8.90 -21.40
CA THR A 320 -2.93 -8.46 -20.34
C THR A 320 -3.25 -9.01 -18.94
N LEU A 321 -4.53 -9.10 -18.59
CA LEU A 321 -5.08 -9.57 -17.33
C LEU A 321 -5.88 -10.86 -17.49
N ARG A 322 -5.39 -11.75 -18.37
CA ARG A 322 -5.97 -13.08 -18.55
C ARG A 322 -6.06 -13.83 -17.23
N VAL A 323 -7.14 -14.59 -17.04
CA VAL A 323 -7.39 -15.37 -15.83
C VAL A 323 -6.18 -16.24 -15.47
N GLU A 324 -5.57 -16.89 -16.45
CA GLU A 324 -4.40 -17.75 -16.24
C GLU A 324 -3.21 -16.96 -15.70
N ARG A 325 -3.00 -15.73 -16.22
CA ARG A 325 -1.93 -14.86 -15.76
C ARG A 325 -2.18 -14.37 -14.33
N LEU A 326 -3.43 -14.07 -13.98
CA LEU A 326 -3.80 -13.71 -12.61
C LEU A 326 -3.61 -14.87 -11.64
N ASP A 327 -3.95 -16.10 -12.07
CA ASP A 327 -3.72 -17.31 -11.29
C ASP A 327 -2.24 -17.53 -10.99
N GLU A 328 -1.36 -17.35 -11.99
CA GLU A 328 0.09 -17.43 -11.82
C GLU A 328 0.59 -16.43 -10.78
N ILE A 329 0.20 -15.16 -10.89
CA ILE A 329 0.65 -14.10 -9.97
C ILE A 329 0.16 -14.36 -8.55
N LEU A 330 -1.07 -14.82 -8.39
CA LEU A 330 -1.62 -15.19 -7.08
C LEU A 330 -0.85 -16.36 -6.48
N ASP A 331 -0.47 -17.38 -7.26
CA ASP A 331 0.32 -18.52 -6.77
C ASP A 331 1.76 -18.11 -6.44
N GLU A 332 2.42 -17.37 -7.32
CA GLU A 332 3.77 -16.83 -7.11
C GLU A 332 3.84 -15.99 -5.82
N THR A 333 2.88 -15.06 -5.65
CA THR A 333 2.80 -14.20 -4.47
C THR A 333 2.49 -15.02 -3.22
N THR A 334 1.54 -15.96 -3.30
CA THR A 334 1.19 -16.85 -2.17
C THR A 334 2.42 -17.63 -1.71
N ALA A 335 3.15 -18.26 -2.64
CA ALA A 335 4.37 -19.01 -2.35
C ALA A 335 5.45 -18.11 -1.73
N GLN A 336 5.62 -16.90 -2.25
CA GLN A 336 6.61 -15.93 -1.77
C GLN A 336 6.35 -15.50 -0.32
N ILE A 337 5.09 -15.21 0.04
CA ILE A 337 4.76 -14.66 1.37
C ILE A 337 4.40 -15.73 2.41
N ALA A 338 4.18 -16.98 1.99
CA ALA A 338 3.59 -18.01 2.85
C ALA A 338 4.29 -18.19 4.20
N ALA A 339 5.62 -18.29 4.18
CA ALA A 339 6.40 -18.53 5.39
C ALA A 339 6.35 -17.33 6.36
N ALA A 340 6.42 -16.11 5.84
CA ALA A 340 6.32 -14.89 6.63
C ALA A 340 4.90 -14.70 7.20
N LEU A 341 3.87 -14.96 6.38
CA LEU A 341 2.46 -14.84 6.76
C LEU A 341 2.07 -15.86 7.83
N ALA A 342 2.58 -17.10 7.75
CA ALA A 342 2.30 -18.14 8.73
C ALA A 342 2.85 -17.82 10.13
N GLN A 343 3.88 -16.98 10.23
CA GLN A 343 4.47 -16.53 11.49
C GLN A 343 3.94 -15.15 11.94
N ASP A 344 3.01 -14.56 11.19
CA ASP A 344 2.47 -13.24 11.48
C ASP A 344 1.47 -13.30 12.64
N ARG A 345 1.89 -12.84 13.82
CA ARG A 345 1.07 -12.87 15.05
C ARG A 345 -0.25 -12.10 14.97
N PHE A 346 -0.44 -11.25 13.96
CA PHE A 346 -1.65 -10.45 13.77
C PHE A 346 -2.61 -11.05 12.73
N ARG A 347 -2.21 -12.10 12.01
CA ARG A 347 -3.01 -12.74 10.96
C ARG A 347 -3.23 -14.23 11.28
N GLY A 348 -4.45 -14.70 11.10
CA GLY A 348 -4.83 -16.09 11.41
C GLY A 348 -4.52 -17.09 10.28
N GLY A 349 -4.63 -18.38 10.59
CA GLY A 349 -4.27 -19.49 9.67
C GLY A 349 -5.15 -19.66 8.42
N ASP A 350 -6.28 -18.97 8.32
CA ASP A 350 -7.23 -19.13 7.19
C ASP A 350 -6.86 -18.35 5.92
N ALA A 351 -5.79 -17.55 5.94
CA ALA A 351 -5.38 -16.70 4.82
C ALA A 351 -5.23 -17.45 3.48
N PHE A 352 -4.73 -18.69 3.52
CA PHE A 352 -4.57 -19.52 2.32
C PHE A 352 -5.90 -20.06 1.78
N ALA A 353 -6.88 -20.34 2.64
CA ALA A 353 -8.21 -20.77 2.19
C ALA A 353 -8.93 -19.64 1.43
N TYR A 354 -8.74 -18.39 1.84
CA TYR A 354 -9.26 -17.23 1.13
C TYR A 354 -8.62 -17.04 -0.25
N ALA A 355 -7.34 -17.37 -0.44
CA ALA A 355 -6.65 -17.26 -1.73
C ALA A 355 -7.29 -18.16 -2.80
N ALA A 356 -7.59 -19.43 -2.48
CA ALA A 356 -8.26 -20.35 -3.40
C ALA A 356 -9.66 -19.86 -3.80
N GLN A 357 -10.42 -19.32 -2.84
CA GLN A 357 -11.74 -18.74 -3.10
C GLN A 357 -11.67 -17.52 -4.03
N ARG A 358 -10.60 -16.72 -3.97
CA ARG A 358 -10.41 -15.56 -4.86
C ARG A 358 -10.28 -15.95 -6.32
N LYS A 359 -9.50 -16.99 -6.62
CA LYS A 359 -9.32 -17.46 -8.00
C LYS A 359 -10.67 -17.83 -8.63
N GLU A 360 -11.46 -18.62 -7.90
CA GLU A 360 -12.78 -19.02 -8.39
C GLU A 360 -13.72 -17.82 -8.58
N ARG A 361 -13.71 -16.88 -7.64
CA ARG A 361 -14.47 -15.63 -7.75
C ARG A 361 -14.07 -14.80 -8.97
N ILE A 362 -12.77 -14.67 -9.26
CA ILE A 362 -12.27 -13.98 -10.46
C ILE A 362 -12.83 -14.64 -11.72
N ARG A 363 -12.78 -15.98 -11.82
CA ARG A 363 -13.30 -16.70 -12.99
C ARG A 363 -14.79 -16.47 -13.21
N GLN A 364 -15.58 -16.61 -12.15
CA GLN A 364 -17.03 -16.37 -12.20
C GLN A 364 -17.34 -14.93 -12.60
N TRP A 365 -16.58 -13.97 -12.06
CA TRP A 365 -16.75 -12.57 -12.39
C TRP A 365 -16.37 -12.25 -13.84
N TYR A 366 -15.26 -12.78 -14.33
CA TYR A 366 -14.85 -12.60 -15.73
C TYR A 366 -15.89 -13.18 -16.69
N ALA A 367 -16.46 -14.36 -16.39
CA ALA A 367 -17.56 -14.92 -17.17
C ALA A 367 -18.78 -13.99 -17.18
N LYS A 368 -19.18 -13.48 -16.01
CA LYS A 368 -20.28 -12.51 -15.89
C LYS A 368 -20.01 -11.22 -16.68
N ILE A 369 -18.80 -10.67 -16.61
CA ILE A 369 -18.45 -9.46 -17.38
C ILE A 369 -18.62 -9.72 -18.87
N ARG A 370 -18.20 -10.89 -19.38
CA ARG A 370 -18.39 -11.23 -20.80
C ARG A 370 -19.86 -11.27 -21.20
N GLU A 371 -20.73 -11.81 -20.36
CA GLU A 371 -22.18 -11.80 -20.60
C GLU A 371 -22.73 -10.36 -20.61
N ASP A 372 -22.27 -9.53 -19.67
CA ASP A 372 -22.73 -8.15 -19.50
C ASP A 372 -22.18 -7.18 -20.57
N LEU A 373 -21.18 -7.55 -21.38
CA LEU A 373 -20.62 -6.68 -22.43
C LEU A 373 -21.69 -6.16 -23.42
N VAL A 374 -22.78 -6.91 -23.60
CA VAL A 374 -23.91 -6.50 -24.46
C VAL A 374 -24.64 -5.27 -23.92
N LEU A 375 -24.53 -4.97 -22.62
CA LEU A 375 -25.16 -3.82 -21.97
C LEU A 375 -24.42 -2.51 -22.30
N LEU A 376 -23.20 -2.57 -22.84
CA LEU A 376 -22.37 -1.40 -23.20
C LEU A 376 -22.64 -0.85 -24.61
N GLY A 377 -23.68 -1.36 -25.31
CA GLY A 377 -24.04 -1.02 -26.71
C GLY A 377 -24.40 0.43 -27.04
#